data_AF-A0A536FAL0-F1
#
_entry.id   AF-A0A536FAL0-F1
#
_cell.length_a   1.000
_cell.length_b   1.000
_cell.length_c   1.000
_cell.angle_alpha   90.00
_cell.angle_beta   90.00
_cell.angle_gamma   90.00
#
_symmetry.space_group_name_H-M   'P 1'
#
loop_
_entity.id
_entity.type
_entity.pdbx_description
1 polymer ?
#
loop_
_entity_poly.entity_id
_entity_poly.type
_entity_poly.pdbx_seq_one_letter_code
_entity_poly.pdbx_strand_id
1 'polypeptide(L)'
;MSSDDTKQMVETVEMSPRAPLTAQDGGGPDVFRQLLHQAVRVADLANAQAMRMALDFAKVYEREQGVRKEFETQLHQMTLMEKQAGRYAEDLAQMLRTERERRQELERALEQERIANEELRRTGLQGISHLLLAATLKDRTTGEHLLRVRRYVEAIAERLGLPGALVEEFGYSSVMHDVGKIHTPDHILQAEHHLSDAEFDVIKQHCIDGETMLGEARFFETARGIAREHHERWDGKGYPDGKKGEEISLAARIVSVA
;
A
#
# COMPACT_ATOMS: atom_id res chain seq x y z
N MET A 1 -52.41 -4.80 3.14
CA MET A 1 -53.42 -4.84 4.22
C MET A 1 -54.72 -4.30 3.65
N SER A 2 -55.74 -5.14 3.74
CA SER A 2 -57.16 -5.04 3.38
C SER A 2 -57.66 -3.78 2.66
N SER A 3 -58.12 -3.99 1.43
CA SER A 3 -58.94 -3.10 0.61
C SER A 3 -60.42 -3.43 0.80
N ASP A 4 -60.98 -3.27 2.01
CA ASP A 4 -62.37 -3.69 2.24
C ASP A 4 -63.09 -3.03 3.42
N ASP A 5 -62.97 -1.71 3.61
CA ASP A 5 -63.76 -1.02 4.65
C ASP A 5 -64.07 0.43 4.28
N THR A 6 -65.00 0.63 3.33
CA THR A 6 -65.82 1.86 3.28
C THR A 6 -67.09 1.64 2.46
N LYS A 7 -67.92 0.69 2.91
CA LYS A 7 -69.31 0.57 2.49
C LYS A 7 -70.20 1.03 3.65
N GLN A 8 -70.38 2.34 3.81
CA GLN A 8 -71.32 2.89 4.79
C GLN A 8 -72.60 3.36 4.09
N MET A 9 -73.63 2.52 4.31
CA MET A 9 -75.07 2.76 4.33
C MET A 9 -75.59 4.00 3.58
N VAL A 10 -75.99 3.79 2.34
CA VAL A 10 -77.10 4.55 1.75
C VAL A 10 -78.38 4.04 2.41
N GLU A 11 -78.95 4.82 3.32
CA GLU A 11 -80.26 4.54 3.88
C GLU A 11 -81.31 4.87 2.81
N THR A 12 -81.69 3.87 2.01
CA THR A 12 -82.80 4.00 1.07
C THR A 12 -84.10 4.06 1.85
N VAL A 13 -84.71 5.25 1.90
CA VAL A 13 -86.08 5.42 2.38
C VAL A 13 -87.04 4.88 1.32
N GLU A 14 -87.55 3.66 1.50
CA GLU A 14 -88.67 3.14 0.72
C GLU A 14 -89.94 3.95 1.02
N MET A 15 -90.40 4.71 0.04
CA MET A 15 -91.72 5.35 0.06
C MET A 15 -92.72 4.42 -0.61
N SER A 16 -93.28 3.46 0.14
CA SER A 16 -94.44 2.68 -0.33
C SER A 16 -95.72 3.54 -0.34
N PRO A 17 -96.56 3.48 -1.39
CA PRO A 17 -97.77 4.29 -1.47
C PRO A 17 -98.86 3.69 -0.58
N ARG A 18 -99.29 4.41 0.46
CA ARG A 18 -100.48 4.03 1.24
C ARG A 18 -101.75 4.52 0.55
N ALA A 19 -102.73 3.61 0.50
CA ALA A 19 -104.05 3.68 -0.14
C ALA A 19 -104.96 4.84 0.36
N PRO A 20 -106.09 5.13 -0.32
CA PRO A 20 -106.64 6.47 -0.47
C PRO A 20 -107.42 6.95 0.76
N LEU A 21 -107.23 8.23 1.08
CA LEU A 21 -108.06 8.94 2.06
C LEU A 21 -109.43 9.25 1.43
N THR A 22 -110.45 8.55 1.89
CA THR A 22 -111.86 8.88 1.65
C THR A 22 -112.17 10.26 2.23
N ALA A 23 -112.67 11.16 1.40
CA ALA A 23 -113.10 12.49 1.79
C ALA A 23 -114.37 12.43 2.65
N GLN A 24 -114.30 12.92 3.89
CA GLN A 24 -115.43 13.52 4.58
C GLN A 24 -114.96 14.76 5.37
N ASP A 25 -115.59 15.87 5.03
CA ASP A 25 -115.66 17.21 5.62
C ASP A 25 -114.75 17.60 6.81
N GLY A 26 -114.02 18.71 6.62
CA GLY A 26 -113.50 19.57 7.69
C GLY A 26 -112.04 19.34 8.11
N GLY A 27 -111.07 19.80 7.33
CA GLY A 27 -109.65 19.75 7.75
C GLY A 27 -108.58 20.22 6.75
N GLY A 28 -108.91 21.04 5.75
CA GLY A 28 -107.93 21.58 4.78
C GLY A 28 -106.68 22.27 5.37
N PRO A 29 -106.77 22.99 6.52
CA PRO A 29 -105.61 23.63 7.15
C PRO A 29 -104.62 22.63 7.78
N ASP A 30 -105.07 21.49 8.28
CA ASP A 30 -104.23 20.57 9.07
C ASP A 30 -103.40 19.62 8.20
N VAL A 31 -103.96 19.13 7.09
CA VAL A 31 -103.21 18.30 6.13
C VAL A 31 -102.12 19.13 5.43
N PHE A 32 -102.45 20.38 5.05
CA PHE A 32 -101.49 21.30 4.44
C PHE A 32 -100.36 21.66 5.43
N ARG A 33 -100.67 21.91 6.70
CA ARG A 33 -99.67 22.10 7.76
C ARG A 33 -98.78 20.87 7.95
N GLN A 34 -99.34 19.66 7.95
CA GLN A 34 -98.56 18.43 8.07
C GLN A 34 -97.58 18.23 6.91
N LEU A 35 -98.02 18.47 5.67
CA LEU A 35 -97.16 18.39 4.49
C LEU A 35 -96.07 19.46 4.50
N LEU A 36 -96.38 20.69 4.91
CA LEU A 36 -95.37 21.75 5.09
C LEU A 36 -94.34 21.38 6.16
N HIS A 37 -94.78 20.88 7.33
CA HIS A 37 -93.85 20.41 8.37
C HIS A 37 -93.00 19.24 7.91
N GLN A 38 -93.53 18.35 7.07
CA GLN A 38 -92.76 17.26 6.48
C GLN A 38 -91.75 17.76 5.45
N ALA A 39 -92.12 18.69 4.58
CA ALA A 39 -91.22 19.31 3.61
C ALA A 39 -90.08 20.08 4.30
N VAL A 40 -90.37 20.84 5.36
CA VAL A 40 -89.37 21.53 6.18
C VAL A 40 -88.43 20.51 6.84
N ARG A 41 -88.95 19.43 7.42
CA ARG A 41 -88.10 18.37 8.01
C ARG A 41 -87.19 17.69 7.00
N VAL A 42 -87.70 17.41 5.79
CA VAL A 42 -86.90 16.81 4.72
C VAL A 42 -85.82 17.79 4.26
N ALA A 43 -86.16 19.08 4.13
CA ALA A 43 -85.18 20.12 3.79
C ALA A 43 -84.11 20.29 4.88
N ASP A 44 -84.50 20.30 6.16
CA ASP A 44 -83.58 20.37 7.29
C ASP A 44 -82.66 19.14 7.36
N LEU A 45 -83.20 17.95 7.11
CA LEU A 45 -82.43 16.71 7.07
C LEU A 45 -81.43 16.70 5.91
N ALA A 46 -81.86 17.12 4.72
CA ALA A 46 -81.00 17.25 3.54
C ALA A 46 -79.89 18.29 3.78
N ASN A 47 -80.22 19.42 4.40
CA ASN A 47 -79.23 20.45 4.76
C ASN A 47 -78.23 19.94 5.81
N ALA A 48 -78.70 19.24 6.84
CA ALA A 48 -77.84 18.63 7.86
C ALA A 48 -76.93 17.55 7.27
N GLN A 49 -77.43 16.75 6.31
CA GLN A 49 -76.63 15.75 5.61
C GLN A 49 -75.58 16.40 4.70
N ALA A 50 -75.93 17.45 3.96
CA ALA A 50 -75.00 18.21 3.14
C ALA A 50 -73.90 18.86 3.98
N MET A 51 -74.24 19.43 5.14
CA MET A 51 -73.26 19.99 6.08
C MET A 51 -72.30 18.94 6.63
N ARG A 52 -72.80 17.74 6.99
CA ARG A 52 -71.94 16.62 7.42
C ARG A 52 -70.97 16.18 6.34
N MET A 53 -71.46 15.99 5.11
CA MET A 53 -70.60 15.64 3.97
C MET A 53 -69.54 16.72 3.73
N ALA A 54 -69.91 18.01 3.77
CA ALA A 54 -68.96 19.11 3.61
C ALA A 54 -67.85 19.10 4.69
N LEU A 55 -68.21 18.79 5.95
CA LEU A 55 -67.24 18.66 7.04
C LEU A 55 -66.32 17.45 6.87
N ASP A 56 -66.85 16.31 6.42
CA ASP A 56 -66.04 15.12 6.18
C ASP A 56 -65.10 15.31 4.99
N PHE A 57 -65.56 15.97 3.91
CA PHE A 57 -64.71 16.40 2.81
C PHE A 57 -63.60 17.35 3.26
N ALA A 58 -63.90 18.32 4.12
CA ALA A 58 -62.89 19.24 4.66
C ALA A 58 -61.80 18.50 5.45
N LYS A 59 -62.16 17.50 6.28
CA LYS A 59 -61.20 16.67 7.02
C LYS A 59 -60.33 15.82 6.10
N VAL A 60 -60.91 15.20 5.08
CA VAL A 60 -60.16 14.42 4.09
C VAL A 60 -59.19 15.32 3.32
N TYR A 61 -59.66 16.50 2.89
CA TYR A 61 -58.83 17.48 2.19
C TYR A 61 -57.66 17.97 3.05
N GLU A 62 -57.89 18.30 4.33
CA GLU A 62 -56.83 18.72 5.26
C GLU A 62 -55.79 17.61 5.46
N ARG A 63 -56.23 16.35 5.61
CA ARG A 63 -55.33 15.20 5.71
C ARG A 63 -54.50 15.00 4.45
N GLU A 64 -55.09 15.10 3.27
CA GLU A 64 -54.38 14.99 1.99
C GLU A 64 -53.35 16.12 1.82
N GLN A 65 -53.68 17.35 2.21
CA GLN A 65 -52.74 18.47 2.19
C GLN A 65 -51.57 18.25 3.16
N GLY A 66 -51.84 17.68 4.34
CA GLY A 66 -50.80 17.29 5.30
C GLY A 66 -49.82 16.28 4.71
N VAL A 67 -50.34 15.18 4.15
CA VAL A 67 -49.53 14.13 3.51
C VAL A 67 -48.72 14.69 2.33
N ARG A 68 -49.33 15.57 1.52
CA ARG A 68 -48.64 16.22 0.40
C ARG A 68 -47.45 17.07 0.87
N LYS A 69 -47.64 17.86 1.93
CA LYS A 69 -46.57 18.71 2.50
C LYS A 69 -45.43 17.89 3.09
N GLU A 70 -45.75 16.77 3.75
CA GLU A 70 -44.75 15.83 4.26
C GLU A 70 -43.95 15.21 3.12
N PHE A 71 -44.61 14.77 2.05
CA PHE A 71 -43.96 14.22 0.86
C PHE A 71 -43.06 15.25 0.17
N GLU A 72 -43.52 16.49 0.01
CA GLU A 72 -42.71 17.59 -0.55
C GLU A 72 -41.46 17.85 0.29
N THR A 73 -41.57 17.79 1.63
CA THR A 73 -40.44 17.96 2.55
C THR A 73 -39.45 16.80 2.43
N GLN A 74 -39.94 15.56 2.40
CA GLN A 74 -39.10 14.38 2.22
C GLN A 74 -38.39 14.38 0.86
N LEU A 75 -39.09 14.78 -0.21
CA LEU A 75 -38.51 14.89 -1.55
C LEU A 75 -37.38 15.94 -1.57
N HIS A 76 -37.58 17.07 -0.89
CA HIS A 76 -36.54 18.09 -0.74
C HIS A 76 -35.33 17.57 0.02
N GLN A 77 -35.53 16.87 1.14
CA GLN A 77 -34.45 16.24 1.91
C GLN A 77 -33.70 15.20 1.10
N MET A 78 -34.41 14.33 0.36
CA MET A 78 -33.81 13.32 -0.50
C MET A 78 -32.96 13.96 -1.60
N THR A 79 -33.46 15.03 -2.23
CA THR A 79 -32.71 15.78 -3.25
C THR A 79 -31.43 16.39 -2.67
N LEU A 80 -31.45 16.88 -1.43
CA LEU A 80 -30.26 17.40 -0.75
C LEU A 80 -29.26 16.28 -0.45
N MET A 81 -29.73 15.14 0.03
CA MET A 81 -28.89 13.96 0.30
C MET A 81 -28.24 13.42 -0.98
N GLU A 82 -28.98 13.35 -2.09
CA GLU A 82 -28.44 12.94 -3.38
C GLU A 82 -27.32 13.88 -3.85
N LYS A 83 -27.51 15.20 -3.74
CA LYS A 83 -26.48 16.19 -4.05
C LYS A 83 -25.25 16.04 -3.17
N GLN A 84 -25.43 15.75 -1.88
CA GLN A 84 -24.32 15.51 -0.95
C GLN A 84 -23.57 14.22 -1.31
N ALA A 85 -24.29 13.13 -1.58
CA ALA A 85 -23.70 11.86 -1.99
C ALA A 85 -22.88 12.01 -3.29
N GLY A 86 -23.37 12.79 -4.25
CA GLY A 86 -22.63 13.11 -5.48
C GLY A 86 -21.30 13.81 -5.18
N ARG A 87 -21.31 14.85 -4.35
CA ARG A 87 -20.09 15.57 -3.94
C ARG A 87 -19.09 14.65 -3.23
N TYR A 88 -19.57 13.82 -2.30
CA TYR A 88 -18.71 12.85 -1.61
C TYR A 88 -18.09 11.84 -2.58
N ALA A 89 -18.84 11.37 -3.57
CA ALA A 89 -18.33 10.44 -4.58
C ALA A 89 -17.25 11.10 -5.45
N GLU A 90 -17.43 12.36 -5.83
CA GLU A 90 -16.44 13.15 -6.57
C GLU A 90 -15.15 13.36 -5.76
N ASP A 91 -15.28 13.79 -4.50
CA ASP A 91 -14.12 14.00 -3.60
C ASP A 91 -13.35 12.69 -3.38
N LEU A 92 -14.05 11.57 -3.18
CA LEU A 92 -13.44 10.26 -3.01
C LEU A 92 -12.73 9.80 -4.29
N ALA A 93 -13.36 10.00 -5.46
CA ALA A 93 -12.75 9.68 -6.74
C ALA A 93 -11.47 10.50 -6.98
N GLN A 94 -11.48 11.78 -6.61
CA GLN A 94 -10.31 12.65 -6.71
C GLN A 94 -9.19 12.19 -5.77
N MET A 95 -9.51 11.90 -4.50
CA MET A 95 -8.55 11.40 -3.52
C MET A 95 -7.89 10.10 -3.98
N LEU A 96 -8.67 9.15 -4.51
CA LEU A 96 -8.14 7.88 -5.03
C LEU A 96 -7.25 8.07 -6.25
N ARG A 97 -7.52 9.06 -7.12
CA ARG A 97 -6.65 9.40 -8.25
C ARG A 97 -5.32 9.94 -7.74
N THR A 98 -5.35 10.92 -6.84
CA THR A 98 -4.13 11.52 -6.27
C THR A 98 -3.29 10.49 -5.52
N GLU A 99 -3.90 9.59 -4.76
CA GLU A 99 -3.17 8.52 -4.05
C GLU A 99 -2.51 7.55 -5.04
N ARG A 100 -3.17 7.22 -6.15
CA ARG A 100 -2.59 6.38 -7.21
C ARG A 100 -1.41 7.08 -7.89
N GLU A 101 -1.55 8.35 -8.22
CA GLU A 101 -0.46 9.16 -8.82
C GLU A 101 0.75 9.21 -7.89
N ARG A 102 0.53 9.52 -6.61
CA ARG A 102 1.58 9.56 -5.59
C ARG A 102 2.29 8.22 -5.43
N ARG A 103 1.55 7.11 -5.46
CA ARG A 103 2.15 5.76 -5.42
C ARG A 103 3.02 5.48 -6.65
N GLN A 104 2.55 5.83 -7.84
CA GLN A 104 3.32 5.67 -9.08
C GLN A 104 4.59 6.53 -9.08
N GLU A 105 4.52 7.76 -8.57
CA GLU A 105 5.68 8.63 -8.40
C GLU A 105 6.70 8.02 -7.42
N LEU A 106 6.22 7.50 -6.29
CA LEU A 106 7.08 6.85 -5.30
C LEU A 106 7.75 5.59 -5.86
N GLU A 107 7.01 4.74 -6.57
CA GLU A 107 7.55 3.54 -7.22
C GLU A 107 8.63 3.91 -8.25
N ARG A 108 8.41 4.95 -9.05
CA ARG A 108 9.42 5.46 -9.99
C ARG A 108 10.65 6.00 -9.28
N ALA A 109 10.47 6.76 -8.21
CA ALA A 109 11.58 7.31 -7.42
C ALA A 109 12.41 6.20 -6.78
N LEU A 110 11.77 5.17 -6.23
CA LEU A 110 12.46 4.00 -5.66
C LEU A 110 13.26 3.23 -6.72
N GLU A 111 12.71 3.03 -7.92
CA GLU A 111 13.45 2.34 -8.99
C GLU A 111 14.64 3.18 -9.49
N GLN A 112 14.48 4.50 -9.60
CA GLN A 112 15.57 5.41 -9.96
C GLN A 112 16.69 5.39 -8.91
N GLU A 113 16.33 5.39 -7.63
CA GLU A 113 17.29 5.29 -6.52
C GLU A 113 18.04 3.95 -6.57
N ARG A 114 17.34 2.85 -6.83
CA ARG A 114 17.92 1.51 -6.96
C ARG A 114 18.93 1.45 -8.12
N ILE A 115 18.58 1.97 -9.28
CA ILE A 115 19.47 2.01 -10.45
C ILE A 115 20.69 2.89 -10.16
N ALA A 116 20.49 4.08 -9.61
CA ALA A 116 21.58 5.01 -9.30
C ALA A 116 22.56 4.42 -8.26
N ASN A 117 22.06 3.74 -7.23
CA ASN A 117 22.91 3.06 -6.25
C ASN A 117 23.72 1.93 -6.88
N GLU A 118 23.12 1.14 -7.77
CA GLU A 118 23.83 0.06 -8.44
C GLU A 118 24.92 0.60 -9.38
N GLU A 119 24.64 1.67 -10.12
CA GLU A 119 25.64 2.34 -10.95
C GLU A 119 26.78 2.94 -10.11
N LEU A 120 26.45 3.57 -8.98
CA LEU A 120 27.44 4.11 -8.05
C LEU A 120 28.32 2.99 -7.48
N ARG A 121 27.72 1.88 -7.05
CA ARG A 121 28.43 0.70 -6.54
C ARG A 121 29.38 0.14 -7.59
N ARG A 122 28.90 -0.07 -8.81
CA ARG A 122 29.69 -0.59 -9.93
C ARG A 122 30.85 0.34 -10.28
N THR A 123 30.60 1.65 -10.36
CA THR A 123 31.63 2.65 -10.68
C THR A 123 32.67 2.73 -9.58
N GLY A 124 32.25 2.69 -8.31
CA GLY A 124 33.14 2.63 -7.15
C GLY A 124 34.06 1.41 -7.20
N LEU A 125 33.51 0.23 -7.48
CA LEU A 125 34.28 -1.01 -7.64
C LEU A 125 35.27 -0.96 -8.81
N GLN A 126 34.88 -0.37 -9.94
CA GLN A 126 35.80 -0.14 -11.06
C GLN A 126 36.92 0.84 -10.68
N GLY A 127 36.61 1.91 -9.95
CA GLY A 127 37.61 2.86 -9.45
C GLY A 127 38.63 2.18 -8.53
N ILE A 128 38.16 1.38 -7.58
CA ILE A 128 39.02 0.59 -6.69
C ILE A 128 39.92 -0.35 -7.49
N SER A 129 39.36 -1.07 -8.47
CA SER A 129 40.13 -1.99 -9.32
C SER A 129 41.26 -1.28 -10.07
N HIS A 130 41.03 -0.05 -10.58
CA HIS A 130 42.07 0.74 -11.25
C HIS A 130 43.14 1.25 -10.28
N LEU A 131 42.76 1.66 -9.06
CA LEU A 131 43.72 2.08 -8.05
C LEU A 131 44.59 0.92 -7.56
N LEU A 132 44.01 -0.27 -7.42
CA LEU A 132 44.75 -1.50 -7.11
C LEU A 132 45.72 -1.86 -8.23
N LEU A 133 45.30 -1.72 -9.50
CA LEU A 133 46.20 -1.90 -10.63
C LEU A 133 47.40 -0.93 -10.58
N ALA A 134 47.18 0.32 -10.16
CA ALA A 134 48.28 1.26 -9.97
C ALA A 134 49.21 0.82 -8.82
N ALA A 135 48.65 0.28 -7.74
CA ALA A 135 49.43 -0.26 -6.61
C ALA A 135 50.26 -1.49 -7.01
N THR A 136 49.77 -2.34 -7.93
CA THR A 136 50.49 -3.56 -8.34
C THR A 136 51.77 -3.27 -9.13
N LEU A 137 51.92 -2.06 -9.69
CA LEU A 137 53.17 -1.60 -10.31
C LEU A 137 54.36 -1.65 -9.33
N LYS A 138 54.10 -1.52 -8.02
CA LYS A 138 55.13 -1.58 -6.97
C LYS A 138 55.68 -3.00 -6.78
N ASP A 139 54.80 -4.00 -6.81
CA ASP A 139 55.09 -5.41 -6.50
C ASP A 139 55.41 -6.25 -7.75
N ARG A 140 55.56 -5.62 -8.93
CA ARG A 140 55.67 -6.31 -10.23
C ARG A 140 54.50 -7.27 -10.52
N THR A 141 53.44 -7.24 -9.72
CA THR A 141 52.22 -8.01 -9.90
C THR A 141 51.42 -7.40 -11.05
N THR A 142 50.94 -8.22 -11.98
CA THR A 142 50.19 -7.73 -13.15
C THR A 142 48.71 -7.58 -12.82
N GLY A 143 48.02 -6.63 -13.47
CA GLY A 143 46.56 -6.53 -13.38
C GLY A 143 45.84 -7.82 -13.75
N GLU A 144 46.44 -8.62 -14.63
CA GLU A 144 45.93 -9.94 -14.99
C GLU A 144 45.91 -10.91 -13.81
N HIS A 145 46.84 -10.81 -12.86
CA HIS A 145 46.82 -11.63 -11.64
C HIS A 145 45.56 -11.35 -10.81
N LEU A 146 45.26 -10.07 -10.54
CA LEU A 146 44.06 -9.70 -9.79
C LEU A 146 42.78 -10.20 -10.47
N LEU A 147 42.69 -10.06 -11.80
CA LEU A 147 41.56 -10.56 -12.57
C LEU A 147 41.45 -12.09 -12.53
N ARG A 148 42.56 -12.83 -12.53
CA ARG A 148 42.56 -14.29 -12.39
C ARG A 148 42.08 -14.74 -11.01
N VAL A 149 42.63 -14.15 -9.94
CA VAL A 149 42.23 -14.45 -8.55
C VAL A 149 40.73 -14.25 -8.39
N ARG A 150 40.21 -13.09 -8.83
CA ARG A 150 38.77 -12.82 -8.81
C ARG A 150 37.96 -13.91 -9.50
N ARG A 151 38.33 -14.30 -10.72
CA ARG A 151 37.60 -15.32 -11.49
C ARG A 151 37.63 -16.69 -10.82
N TYR A 152 38.74 -17.05 -10.18
CA TYR A 152 38.84 -18.30 -9.44
C TYR A 152 38.00 -18.27 -8.17
N VAL A 153 38.02 -17.16 -7.42
CA VAL A 153 37.18 -16.97 -6.23
C VAL A 153 35.71 -17.07 -6.59
N GLU A 154 35.26 -16.36 -7.64
CA GLU A 154 33.88 -16.41 -8.13
C GLU A 154 33.50 -17.85 -8.53
N ALA A 155 34.34 -18.53 -9.33
CA ALA A 155 34.07 -19.89 -9.77
C ALA A 155 34.01 -20.91 -8.61
N ILE A 156 34.88 -20.79 -7.61
CA ILE A 156 34.85 -21.64 -6.41
C ILE A 156 33.59 -21.35 -5.59
N ALA A 157 33.26 -20.08 -5.35
CA ALA A 157 32.08 -19.66 -4.60
C ALA A 157 30.78 -20.15 -5.25
N GLU A 158 30.66 -20.05 -6.58
CA GLU A 158 29.54 -20.61 -7.35
C GLU A 158 29.43 -22.13 -7.18
N ARG A 159 30.55 -22.85 -7.26
CA ARG A 159 30.58 -24.30 -7.10
C ARG A 159 30.22 -24.77 -5.69
N LEU A 160 30.45 -23.93 -4.68
CA LEU A 160 30.01 -24.15 -3.31
C LEU A 160 28.51 -23.83 -3.10
N GLY A 161 27.82 -23.29 -4.11
CA GLY A 161 26.39 -22.98 -4.05
C GLY A 161 26.07 -21.67 -3.31
N LEU A 162 27.01 -20.72 -3.24
CA LEU A 162 26.77 -19.43 -2.60
C LEU A 162 25.80 -18.56 -3.42
N PRO A 163 24.99 -17.70 -2.77
CA PRO A 163 24.16 -16.72 -3.45
C PRO A 163 24.98 -15.79 -4.36
N GLY A 164 24.43 -15.42 -5.52
CA GLY A 164 25.13 -14.59 -6.51
C GLY A 164 25.67 -13.26 -5.96
N ALA A 165 24.97 -12.65 -5.00
CA ALA A 165 25.44 -11.45 -4.32
C ALA A 165 26.73 -11.68 -3.52
N LEU A 166 26.87 -12.83 -2.85
CA LEU A 166 28.09 -13.20 -2.11
C LEU A 166 29.23 -13.61 -3.05
N VAL A 167 28.91 -14.30 -4.15
CA VAL A 167 29.89 -14.62 -5.21
C VAL A 167 30.54 -13.34 -5.72
N GLU A 168 29.71 -12.36 -6.07
CA GLU A 168 30.16 -11.06 -6.54
C GLU A 168 30.97 -10.32 -5.46
N GLU A 169 30.46 -10.26 -4.24
CA GLU A 169 31.16 -9.62 -3.11
C GLU A 169 32.54 -10.24 -2.86
N PHE A 170 32.66 -11.56 -2.86
CA PHE A 170 33.92 -12.27 -2.63
C PHE A 170 34.90 -12.01 -3.77
N GLY A 171 34.45 -12.05 -5.02
CA GLY A 171 35.28 -11.78 -6.20
C GLY A 171 35.82 -10.35 -6.24
N TYR A 172 35.00 -9.35 -5.89
CA TYR A 172 35.49 -7.96 -5.79
C TYR A 172 36.38 -7.74 -4.58
N SER A 173 36.06 -8.36 -3.44
CA SER A 173 36.86 -8.21 -2.23
C SER A 173 38.23 -8.88 -2.36
N SER A 174 38.33 -9.98 -3.11
CA SER A 174 39.58 -10.72 -3.28
C SER A 174 40.67 -9.93 -4.01
N VAL A 175 40.32 -8.96 -4.86
CA VAL A 175 41.35 -8.16 -5.56
C VAL A 175 42.11 -7.24 -4.61
N MET A 176 41.60 -7.00 -3.39
CA MET A 176 42.20 -6.15 -2.37
C MET A 176 43.11 -6.90 -1.40
N HIS A 177 43.28 -8.23 -1.54
CA HIS A 177 44.00 -9.05 -0.55
C HIS A 177 45.41 -8.52 -0.25
N ASP A 178 46.11 -8.05 -1.27
CA ASP A 178 47.50 -7.60 -1.22
C ASP A 178 47.68 -6.08 -1.07
N VAL A 179 46.60 -5.31 -0.82
CA VAL A 179 46.65 -3.84 -0.80
C VAL A 179 47.65 -3.29 0.23
N GLY A 180 47.88 -4.02 1.32
CA GLY A 180 48.84 -3.65 2.37
C GLY A 180 50.30 -3.63 1.91
N LYS A 181 50.65 -4.31 0.80
CA LYS A 181 52.02 -4.32 0.26
C LYS A 181 52.52 -2.92 -0.13
N ILE A 182 51.62 -1.94 -0.24
CA ILE A 182 52.00 -0.53 -0.42
C ILE A 182 52.90 -0.02 0.72
N HIS A 183 52.80 -0.58 1.93
CA HIS A 183 53.63 -0.23 3.09
C HIS A 183 54.94 -1.03 3.16
N THR A 184 55.05 -2.14 2.42
CA THR A 184 56.28 -2.95 2.39
C THR A 184 57.42 -2.19 1.69
N PRO A 185 58.62 -2.09 2.28
CA PRO A 185 59.75 -1.41 1.66
C PRO A 185 60.17 -2.04 0.32
N ASP A 186 60.48 -1.19 -0.68
CA ASP A 186 60.79 -1.64 -2.06
C ASP A 186 61.96 -2.63 -2.12
N HIS A 187 63.01 -2.41 -1.31
CA HIS A 187 64.18 -3.29 -1.28
C HIS A 187 63.88 -4.70 -0.75
N ILE A 188 62.80 -4.86 0.04
CA ILE A 188 62.32 -6.16 0.51
C ILE A 188 61.36 -6.75 -0.52
N LEU A 189 60.39 -5.95 -0.99
CA LEU A 189 59.37 -6.41 -1.93
C LEU A 189 59.95 -6.82 -3.29
N GLN A 190 61.00 -6.14 -3.75
CA GLN A 190 61.68 -6.39 -5.02
C GLN A 190 63.03 -7.12 -4.85
N ALA A 191 63.23 -7.78 -3.71
CA ALA A 191 64.45 -8.54 -3.45
C ALA A 191 64.71 -9.60 -4.53
N GLU A 192 65.92 -9.65 -5.06
CA GLU A 192 66.38 -10.70 -6.00
C GLU A 192 67.08 -11.87 -5.28
N HIS A 193 67.13 -11.81 -3.95
CA HIS A 193 67.66 -12.84 -3.06
C HIS A 193 66.55 -13.56 -2.29
N HIS A 194 66.90 -14.68 -1.65
CA HIS A 194 66.00 -15.31 -0.70
C HIS A 194 65.86 -14.41 0.52
N LEU A 195 64.63 -14.07 0.88
CA LEU A 195 64.35 -13.26 2.05
C LEU A 195 64.85 -13.96 3.31
N SER A 196 65.54 -13.20 4.15
CA SER A 196 65.82 -13.58 5.53
C SER A 196 64.53 -13.67 6.35
N ASP A 197 64.57 -14.36 7.47
CA ASP A 197 63.41 -14.47 8.38
C ASP A 197 62.88 -13.09 8.80
N ALA A 198 63.79 -12.13 9.05
CA ALA A 198 63.43 -10.76 9.42
C ALA A 198 62.76 -9.99 8.27
N GLU A 199 63.24 -10.14 7.03
CA GLU A 199 62.60 -9.55 5.86
C GLU A 199 61.23 -10.18 5.60
N PHE A 200 61.11 -11.50 5.79
CA PHE A 200 59.84 -12.21 5.66
C PHE A 200 58.84 -11.77 6.74
N ASP A 201 59.28 -11.54 7.98
CA ASP A 201 58.45 -10.96 9.04
C ASP A 201 57.89 -9.57 8.68
N VAL A 202 58.67 -8.76 7.94
CA VAL A 202 58.18 -7.48 7.41
C VAL A 202 57.14 -7.69 6.32
N ILE A 203 57.32 -8.66 5.40
CA ILE A 203 56.31 -8.96 4.38
C ILE A 203 54.99 -9.39 5.02
N LYS A 204 55.00 -10.22 6.06
CA LYS A 204 53.77 -10.70 6.73
C LYS A 204 52.87 -9.56 7.23
N GLN A 205 53.44 -8.37 7.48
CA GLN A 205 52.68 -7.21 7.96
C GLN A 205 51.67 -6.68 6.93
N HIS A 206 51.82 -6.98 5.64
CA HIS A 206 50.86 -6.52 4.63
C HIS A 206 49.42 -6.99 4.93
N CYS A 207 49.24 -8.11 5.63
CA CYS A 207 47.91 -8.55 6.07
C CYS A 207 47.29 -7.56 7.07
N ILE A 208 48.07 -7.06 8.03
CA ILE A 208 47.64 -6.05 9.03
C ILE A 208 47.45 -4.70 8.36
N ASP A 209 48.43 -4.30 7.56
CA ASP A 209 48.42 -3.01 6.89
C ASP A 209 47.23 -2.93 5.93
N GLY A 210 46.94 -4.02 5.21
CA GLY A 210 45.79 -4.12 4.30
C GLY A 210 44.45 -3.99 5.03
N GLU A 211 44.26 -4.70 6.14
CA GLU A 211 43.07 -4.55 6.99
C GLU A 211 42.91 -3.11 7.47
N THR A 212 44.00 -2.52 7.99
CA THR A 212 44.01 -1.15 8.53
C THR A 212 43.68 -0.12 7.46
N MET A 213 44.27 -0.26 6.26
CA MET A 213 44.07 0.65 5.14
C MET A 213 42.64 0.67 4.61
N LEU A 214 41.97 -0.48 4.61
CA LEU A 214 40.59 -0.61 4.15
C LEU A 214 39.59 0.07 5.11
N GLY A 215 40.00 0.39 6.35
CA GLY A 215 39.22 1.17 7.31
C GLY A 215 37.93 0.49 7.76
N GLU A 216 37.02 1.20 8.43
CA GLU A 216 35.87 0.56 9.09
C GLU A 216 34.58 0.52 8.25
N ALA A 217 34.57 1.05 7.04
CA ALA A 217 33.36 1.10 6.21
C ALA A 217 32.82 -0.31 5.91
N ARG A 218 31.50 -0.50 6.08
CA ARG A 218 30.81 -1.79 5.87
C ARG A 218 31.09 -2.39 4.48
N PHE A 219 31.25 -1.54 3.48
CA PHE A 219 31.59 -1.94 2.11
C PHE A 219 32.87 -2.79 2.03
N PHE A 220 33.86 -2.53 2.90
CA PHE A 220 35.14 -3.24 2.90
C PHE A 220 35.21 -4.38 3.91
N GLU A 221 34.12 -4.75 4.58
CA GLU A 221 34.13 -5.75 5.65
C GLU A 221 34.71 -7.10 5.20
N THR A 222 34.22 -7.63 4.08
CA THR A 222 34.74 -8.86 3.48
C THR A 222 36.18 -8.69 2.99
N ALA A 223 36.50 -7.56 2.36
CA ALA A 223 37.86 -7.27 1.88
C ALA A 223 38.90 -7.20 3.01
N ARG A 224 38.53 -6.66 4.19
CA ARG A 224 39.38 -6.63 5.38
C ARG A 224 39.66 -8.03 5.90
N GLY A 225 38.61 -8.85 6.02
CA GLY A 225 38.76 -10.24 6.43
C GLY A 225 39.71 -10.99 5.49
N ILE A 226 39.55 -10.82 4.18
CA ILE A 226 40.45 -11.41 3.18
C ILE A 226 41.88 -10.87 3.34
N ALA A 227 42.08 -9.56 3.39
CA ALA A 227 43.41 -8.96 3.51
C ALA A 227 44.14 -9.49 4.75
N ARG A 228 43.44 -9.57 5.89
CA ARG A 228 43.99 -10.09 7.14
C ARG A 228 44.31 -11.59 7.09
N GLU A 229 43.46 -12.39 6.46
CA GLU A 229 43.44 -13.84 6.65
C GLU A 229 43.88 -14.68 5.44
N HIS A 230 44.12 -14.11 4.26
CA HIS A 230 44.37 -14.90 3.04
C HIS A 230 45.66 -15.75 3.10
N HIS A 231 46.57 -15.47 4.03
CA HIS A 231 47.74 -16.29 4.34
C HIS A 231 47.59 -17.20 5.57
N GLU A 232 46.40 -17.20 6.20
CA GLU A 232 46.06 -18.20 7.18
C GLU A 232 45.97 -19.58 6.54
N ARG A 233 46.28 -20.60 7.32
CA ARG A 233 46.31 -21.99 6.85
C ARG A 233 45.37 -22.82 7.67
N TRP A 234 44.69 -23.77 7.04
CA TRP A 234 43.76 -24.68 7.72
C TRP A 234 44.37 -25.39 8.95
N ASP A 235 45.66 -25.69 8.90
CA ASP A 235 46.44 -26.33 9.97
C ASP A 235 46.88 -25.38 11.10
N GLY A 236 46.62 -24.07 10.96
CA GLY A 236 47.03 -23.00 11.87
C GLY A 236 48.52 -22.72 11.89
N LYS A 237 49.24 -23.10 10.84
CA LYS A 237 50.64 -22.70 10.62
C LYS A 237 50.75 -21.46 9.73
N GLY A 238 49.61 -20.83 9.45
CA GLY A 238 49.53 -19.59 8.69
C GLY A 238 49.93 -18.39 9.54
N TYR A 239 49.77 -17.22 8.94
CA TYR A 239 49.98 -15.94 9.57
C TYR A 239 48.87 -15.01 9.09
N PRO A 240 48.60 -13.91 9.79
CA PRO A 240 49.31 -13.34 10.95
C PRO A 240 48.87 -13.85 12.33
N ASP A 241 47.67 -14.44 12.46
CA ASP A 241 47.05 -14.80 13.75
C ASP A 241 47.15 -16.29 14.06
N GLY A 242 47.43 -17.13 13.07
CA GLY A 242 47.54 -18.58 13.23
C GLY A 242 46.17 -19.26 13.42
N LYS A 243 45.13 -18.69 12.81
CA LYS A 243 43.74 -19.18 12.85
C LYS A 243 43.65 -20.60 12.28
N LYS A 244 42.74 -21.42 12.83
CA LYS A 244 42.57 -22.83 12.46
C LYS A 244 41.19 -23.15 11.94
N GLY A 245 41.13 -23.95 10.89
CA GLY A 245 39.88 -24.47 10.33
C GLY A 245 38.86 -23.37 10.01
N GLU A 246 37.75 -23.35 10.73
CA GLU A 246 36.62 -22.44 10.52
C GLU A 246 36.76 -21.09 11.22
N GLU A 247 37.82 -20.88 12.01
CA GLU A 247 38.18 -19.55 12.51
C GLU A 247 38.59 -18.61 11.37
N ILE A 248 39.05 -19.18 10.25
CA ILE A 248 39.35 -18.47 9.00
C ILE A 248 38.05 -18.24 8.24
N SER A 249 37.77 -17.00 7.85
CA SER A 249 36.58 -16.67 7.07
C SER A 249 36.48 -17.52 5.81
N LEU A 250 35.25 -17.82 5.38
CA LEU A 250 35.04 -18.60 4.15
C LEU A 250 35.66 -17.89 2.94
N ALA A 251 35.51 -16.57 2.86
CA ALA A 251 36.09 -15.76 1.80
C ALA A 251 37.62 -15.90 1.75
N ALA A 252 38.31 -15.76 2.89
CA ALA A 252 39.76 -15.91 2.94
C ALA A 252 40.22 -17.33 2.56
N ARG A 253 39.53 -18.38 3.04
CA ARG A 253 39.83 -19.77 2.66
C ARG A 253 39.73 -20.01 1.15
N ILE A 254 38.74 -19.40 0.50
CA ILE A 254 38.60 -19.50 -0.96
C ILE A 254 39.75 -18.76 -1.65
N VAL A 255 40.09 -17.55 -1.19
CA VAL A 255 41.20 -16.76 -1.73
C VAL A 255 42.54 -17.46 -1.57
N SER A 256 42.81 -18.13 -0.44
CA SER A 256 44.06 -18.87 -0.24
C SER A 256 44.27 -20.03 -1.23
N VAL A 257 43.21 -20.52 -1.87
CA VAL A 257 43.25 -21.60 -2.86
C VAL A 257 43.31 -21.08 -4.30
N ALA A 258 42.72 -19.90 -4.54
CA ALA A 258 42.57 -19.26 -5.85
C ALA A 258 43.89 -18.68 -6.38
#